data_AF-A0A059F0V3-F1
#
_entry.id   AF-A0A059F0V3-F1
#
_cell.length_a   1.000
_cell.length_b   1.000
_cell.length_c   1.000
_cell.angle_alpha   90.00
_cell.angle_beta   90.00
_cell.angle_gamma   90.00
#
_symmetry.space_group_name_H-M   'P 1'
#
loop_
_entity.id
_entity.type
_entity.pdbx_description
1 polymer ?
#
loop_
_entity_poly.entity_id
_entity_poly.type
_entity_poly.pdbx_seq_one_letter_code
_entity_poly.pdbx_strand_id
1 'polypeptide(L)'
;MPIITSQVANNSVIWTDEHRSYGRLSELGFYHSKVCHKYEFVNYVTGVNTQAVESFHNCLKTEIKKRKGVLTDSREDFLKEFLFFFNNGI
;
A
#
# COMPACT_ATOMS: atom_id res chain seq x y z
N MET A 1 13.48 -3.20 1.62
CA MET A 1 13.20 -1.78 1.36
C MET A 1 13.62 -1.20 -0.01
N PRO A 2 14.30 -1.91 -0.94
CA PRO A 2 14.88 -1.22 -2.11
C PRO A 2 13.84 -0.57 -3.04
N ILE A 3 12.63 -1.12 -3.11
CA ILE A 3 11.53 -0.58 -3.93
C ILE A 3 11.05 0.77 -3.37
N ILE A 4 10.89 0.91 -2.06
CA ILE A 4 10.42 2.18 -1.47
C ILE A 4 11.44 3.28 -1.74
N THR A 5 12.73 3.01 -1.52
CA THR A 5 13.80 3.98 -1.77
C THR A 5 14.00 4.33 -3.24
N SER A 6 13.58 3.49 -4.19
CA SER A 6 13.70 3.79 -5.62
C SER A 6 12.45 4.41 -6.24
N GLN A 7 11.28 4.21 -5.63
CA GLN A 7 9.99 4.64 -6.18
C GLN A 7 9.37 5.82 -5.43
N VAL A 8 9.75 6.06 -4.18
CA VAL A 8 9.20 7.12 -3.34
C VAL A 8 10.22 8.25 -3.23
N ALA A 9 9.77 9.49 -3.40
CA ALA A 9 10.62 10.66 -3.26
C ALA A 9 11.23 10.76 -1.85
N ASN A 10 12.49 11.19 -1.76
CA ASN A 10 13.17 11.39 -0.49
C ASN A 10 12.38 12.36 0.42
N ASN A 11 12.48 12.18 1.74
CA ASN A 11 11.77 12.96 2.75
C ASN A 11 10.23 12.92 2.63
N SER A 12 9.67 11.94 1.92
CA SER A 12 8.21 11.73 1.91
C SER A 12 7.70 11.24 3.26
N VAL A 13 6.43 11.52 3.53
CA VAL A 13 5.69 10.93 4.65
C VAL A 13 5.20 9.55 4.24
N ILE A 14 5.50 8.53 5.06
CA ILE A 14 5.05 7.17 4.84
C ILE A 14 4.31 6.69 6.09
N TRP A 15 3.11 6.16 5.89
CA TRP A 15 2.33 5.51 6.93
C TRP A 15 2.20 4.02 6.64
N THR A 16 2.49 3.19 7.63
CA THR A 16 2.37 1.73 7.50
C THR A 16 1.69 1.11 8.72
N ASP A 17 1.43 -0.19 8.66
CA ASP A 17 1.24 -0.98 9.87
C ASP A 17 2.59 -1.19 10.61
N GLU A 18 2.58 -1.93 11.70
CA GLU A 18 3.82 -2.24 12.45
C GLU A 18 4.65 -3.39 11.85
N HIS A 19 4.48 -3.71 10.57
CA HIS A 19 5.23 -4.81 9.96
C HIS A 19 6.73 -4.52 9.97
N ARG A 20 7.52 -5.47 10.51
CA ARG A 20 8.97 -5.32 10.77
C ARG A 20 9.75 -4.92 9.52
N SER A 21 9.29 -5.31 8.32
CA SER A 21 9.98 -4.95 7.08
C SER A 21 10.10 -3.44 6.89
N TYR A 22 9.25 -2.62 7.50
CA TYR A 22 9.24 -1.16 7.39
C TYR A 22 10.03 -0.44 8.49
N GLY A 23 10.59 -1.16 9.46
CA GLY A 23 11.20 -0.56 10.66
C GLY A 23 12.39 0.37 10.41
N ARG A 24 12.99 0.33 9.21
CA ARG A 24 14.16 1.15 8.84
C ARG A 24 13.80 2.37 8.00
N LEU A 25 12.52 2.69 7.79
CA LEU A 25 12.13 3.83 6.93
C LEU A 25 12.63 5.17 7.50
N SER A 26 12.59 5.36 8.81
CA SER A 26 13.15 6.55 9.45
C SER A 26 14.66 6.68 9.25
N GLU A 27 15.40 5.57 9.31
CA GLU A 27 16.86 5.54 9.04
C GLU A 27 17.20 5.90 7.59
N LEU A 28 16.24 5.68 6.68
CA LEU A 28 16.38 5.95 5.25
C LEU A 28 15.93 7.37 4.85
N GLY A 29 15.63 8.23 5.83
CA GLY A 29 15.25 9.63 5.60
C GLY A 29 13.76 9.86 5.30
N PHE A 30 12.89 8.88 5.56
CA PHE A 30 11.44 9.07 5.44
C PHE A 30 10.82 9.51 6.77
N TYR A 31 9.78 10.35 6.71
CA TYR A 31 8.94 10.63 7.88
C TYR A 31 7.97 9.46 8.07
N HIS A 32 8.39 8.47 8.85
CA HIS A 32 7.63 7.23 9.04
C HIS A 32 6.77 7.29 10.31
N SER A 33 5.49 6.99 10.18
CA SER A 33 4.59 6.73 11.30
C SER A 33 3.82 5.44 11.07
N LYS A 34 3.32 4.84 12.16
CA LYS A 34 2.71 3.51 12.12
C LYS A 34 1.44 3.43 12.94
N VAL A 35 0.53 2.56 12.53
CA VAL A 35 -0.67 2.18 13.30
C VAL A 35 -0.58 0.70 13.68
N CYS A 36 -0.97 0.38 14.92
CA CYS A 36 -1.02 -1.00 15.40
C CYS A 36 -2.44 -1.54 15.37
N HIS A 37 -2.75 -2.34 14.36
CA HIS A 37 -4.07 -2.98 14.19
C HIS A 37 -4.49 -3.93 15.32
N LYS A 38 -3.57 -4.30 16.23
CA LYS A 38 -3.93 -5.02 17.46
C LYS A 38 -4.74 -4.15 18.41
N TYR A 39 -4.52 -2.85 18.41
CA TYR A 39 -5.10 -1.91 19.38
C TYR A 39 -6.09 -0.95 18.73
N GLU A 40 -5.81 -0.47 17.51
CA GLU A 40 -6.59 0.56 16.86
C GLU A 40 -6.49 0.48 15.32
N PHE A 41 -7.54 0.90 14.63
CA PHE A 41 -7.53 1.04 13.15
C PHE A 41 -7.08 2.43 12.69
N VAL A 42 -7.23 3.43 13.55
CA VAL A 42 -6.76 4.80 13.37
C VAL A 42 -6.11 5.20 14.67
N ASN A 43 -4.86 5.68 14.61
CA ASN A 43 -4.20 6.22 15.78
C ASN A 43 -4.87 7.51 16.21
N TYR A 44 -5.50 7.53 17.39
CA TYR A 44 -6.32 8.68 17.82
C TYR A 44 -5.48 9.95 18.12
N VAL A 45 -4.18 9.80 18.39
CA VAL A 45 -3.27 10.92 18.67
C VAL A 45 -2.73 11.53 17.38
N THR A 46 -2.32 10.69 16.43
CA THR A 46 -1.57 11.09 15.23
C THR A 46 -2.42 11.08 13.95
N GLY A 47 -3.61 10.47 13.98
CA GLY A 47 -4.48 10.25 12.81
C GLY A 47 -3.99 9.17 11.85
N VAL A 48 -2.83 8.57 12.11
CA VAL A 48 -2.20 7.58 11.22
C VAL A 48 -3.10 6.36 11.05
N ASN A 49 -3.32 5.97 9.81
CA ASN A 49 -4.10 4.80 9.43
C ASN A 49 -3.65 4.28 8.06
N THR A 50 -4.09 3.07 7.72
CA THR A 50 -3.78 2.36 6.48
C THR A 50 -5.04 2.13 5.61
N GLN A 51 -6.16 2.79 5.93
CA GLN A 51 -7.47 2.52 5.31
C GLN A 51 -7.47 2.73 3.79
N ALA A 52 -6.73 3.72 3.30
CA ALA A 52 -6.59 3.97 1.87
C ALA A 52 -5.96 2.77 1.14
N VAL A 53 -4.90 2.19 1.73
CA VAL A 53 -4.22 1.01 1.18
C VAL A 53 -5.11 -0.24 1.28
N GLU A 54 -5.82 -0.40 2.39
CA GLU A 54 -6.78 -1.50 2.58
C GLU A 54 -7.93 -1.44 1.56
N SER A 55 -8.48 -0.24 1.32
CA SER A 55 -9.52 0.01 0.32
C SER A 55 -9.03 -0.30 -1.09
N PHE A 56 -7.84 0.19 -1.46
CA PHE A 56 -7.22 -0.12 -2.75
C PHE A 56 -7.02 -1.63 -2.94
N HIS A 57 -6.54 -2.31 -1.90
CA HIS A 57 -6.37 -3.76 -1.94
C HIS A 57 -7.70 -4.51 -2.09
N ASN A 58 -8.79 -3.99 -1.51
CA ASN A 58 -10.12 -4.55 -1.70
C ASN A 58 -10.62 -4.38 -3.16
N CYS A 59 -10.38 -3.22 -3.78
CA CYS A 59 -10.68 -3.00 -5.21
C CYS A 59 -9.94 -4.04 -6.08
N LEU A 60 -8.64 -4.21 -5.85
CA LEU A 60 -7.81 -5.16 -6.59
C LEU A 60 -8.28 -6.61 -6.41
N LYS A 61 -8.57 -7.03 -5.18
CA LYS A 61 -9.14 -8.35 -4.87
C LYS A 61 -10.49 -8.58 -5.56
N THR A 62 -11.32 -7.53 -5.64
CA THR A 62 -12.63 -7.59 -6.31
C THR A 62 -12.47 -7.84 -7.80
N GLU A 63 -11.52 -7.17 -8.45
CA GLU A 63 -11.24 -7.40 -9.88
C GLU A 63 -10.69 -8.80 -10.16
N ILE A 64 -9.81 -9.33 -9.30
CA ILE A 64 -9.35 -10.73 -9.41
C ILE A 64 -10.53 -11.70 -9.30
N LYS A 65 -11.46 -11.46 -8.36
CA LYS A 65 -12.65 -12.30 -8.18
C LYS A 65 -13.58 -12.25 -9.40
N LYS A 66 -13.82 -11.07 -9.98
CA LYS A 66 -14.63 -10.90 -11.21
C LYS A 66 -14.06 -11.70 -12.38
N ARG A 67 -12.72 -11.77 -12.49
CA ARG A 67 -12.00 -12.55 -13.52
C ARG A 67 -11.89 -14.03 -13.20
N LYS A 68 -12.35 -14.47 -12.02
CA LYS A 68 -12.21 -15.85 -11.51
C LYS A 68 -10.75 -16.30 -11.36
N GLY A 69 -9.88 -15.35 -10.98
CA GLY A 69 -8.44 -15.56 -10.84
C GLY A 69 -7.65 -14.86 -11.95
N VAL A 70 -6.33 -14.88 -11.79
CA VAL A 70 -5.35 -14.35 -12.75
C VAL A 70 -4.19 -15.33 -12.79
N LEU A 71 -3.77 -15.74 -13.99
CA LEU A 71 -2.60 -16.60 -14.17
C LEU A 71 -1.35 -15.90 -13.65
N THR A 72 -0.41 -16.64 -13.08
CA THR A 72 0.81 -16.07 -12.48
C THR A 72 1.59 -15.22 -13.48
N ASP A 73 1.73 -15.71 -14.71
CA ASP A 73 2.48 -15.03 -15.77
C ASP A 73 1.78 -13.75 -16.26
N SER A 74 0.47 -13.63 -16.05
CA SER A 74 -0.33 -12.47 -16.44
C SER A 74 -0.51 -11.43 -15.33
N ARG A 75 0.10 -11.63 -14.14
CA ARG A 75 -0.10 -10.73 -12.99
C ARG A 75 0.41 -9.32 -13.26
N GLU A 76 1.54 -9.18 -13.94
CA GLU A 76 2.10 -7.86 -14.23
C GLU A 76 1.19 -7.05 -15.17
N ASP A 77 0.72 -7.67 -16.25
CA ASP A 77 -0.20 -7.04 -17.20
C ASP A 77 -1.55 -6.73 -16.54
N PHE A 78 -2.06 -7.65 -15.72
CA PHE A 78 -3.25 -7.40 -14.91
C PHE A 78 -3.09 -6.18 -14.00
N LEU A 79 -1.95 -6.03 -13.32
CA LEU A 79 -1.71 -4.88 -12.45
C LEU A 79 -1.61 -3.58 -13.25
N LYS A 80 -0.95 -3.58 -14.40
CA LYS A 80 -0.87 -2.41 -15.31
C LYS A 80 -2.25 -1.97 -15.78
N GLU A 81 -3.05 -2.94 -16.24
CA GLU A 81 -4.44 -2.72 -16.67
C GLU A 81 -5.31 -2.17 -15.53
N PHE A 82 -5.26 -2.81 -14.35
CA PHE A 82 -6.00 -2.37 -13.17
C PHE A 82 -5.62 -0.95 -12.75
N LEU A 83 -4.33 -0.63 -12.69
CA LEU A 83 -3.83 0.70 -12.34
C LEU A 83 -4.28 1.75 -13.36
N PHE A 84 -4.28 1.41 -14.65
CA PHE A 84 -4.76 2.30 -15.69
C PHE A 84 -6.23 2.67 -15.47
N PHE A 85 -7.11 1.69 -15.26
CA PHE A 85 -8.53 1.95 -15.01
C PHE A 85 -8.75 2.73 -13.70
N PHE A 86 -8.10 2.29 -12.61
CA PHE A 86 -8.22 2.93 -11.30
C PHE A 86 -7.82 4.41 -11.33
N ASN A 87 -6.69 4.75 -11.97
CA ASN A 87 -6.19 6.12 -12.01
C ASN A 87 -6.96 7.05 -12.95
N ASN A 88 -7.67 6.50 -13.94
CA ASN A 88 -8.45 7.28 -14.91
C ASN A 88 -9.96 7.32 -14.58
N GLY A 89 -10.40 6.66 -13.52
CA GLY A 89 -11.81 6.65 -13.09
C GLY A 89 -12.75 5.98 -14.10
N ILE A 90 -12.24 4.99 -14.84
CA ILE A 90 -12.96 4.22 -15.87
C ILE A 90 -13.52 2.94 -15.25
#